data_AF-A0AB39NTI6-F1
#
_entry.id   AF-A0AB39NTI6-F1
#
_cell.length_a   1.000
_cell.length_b   1.000
_cell.length_c   1.000
_cell.angle_alpha   90.00
_cell.angle_beta   90.00
_cell.angle_gamma   90.00
#
_symmetry.space_group_name_H-M   'P 1'
#
loop_
_entity.id
_entity.type
_entity.pdbx_description
1 polymer ?
#
loop_
_entity_poly.entity_id
_entity_poly.type
_entity_poly.pdbx_seq_one_letter_code
_entity_poly.pdbx_strand_id
1 'polypeptide(L)'
;MAEPEPEPEPESGDLASEWRGLPNNVCGILHGHGHGDAAPMAVRFERQGWSLRSSSWYGYEVGTTWCEVELEPADGPDVLLNGVMDPSRFTDLAALLSRFGLSYTLELYDEEGSLLRETRG
;
A
#
# COMPACT_ATOMS: atom_id res chain seq x y z
N MET A 1 -32.23 -17.73 -20.94
CA MET A 1 -31.90 -16.74 -19.89
C MET A 1 -30.75 -17.37 -19.11
N ALA A 2 -29.52 -17.00 -19.43
CA ALA A 2 -28.36 -17.47 -18.67
C ALA A 2 -28.33 -16.65 -17.37
N GLU A 3 -28.22 -17.34 -16.24
CA GLU A 3 -27.96 -16.70 -14.95
C GLU A 3 -26.58 -16.04 -15.00
N PRO A 4 -26.39 -14.84 -14.43
CA PRO A 4 -25.07 -14.23 -14.37
C PRO A 4 -24.13 -15.14 -13.56
N GLU A 5 -22.96 -15.43 -14.12
CA GLU A 5 -21.92 -16.17 -13.41
C GLU A 5 -21.54 -15.40 -12.13
N PRO A 6 -21.37 -16.08 -10.98
CA PRO A 6 -20.94 -15.41 -9.75
C PRO A 6 -19.56 -14.79 -9.99
N GLU A 7 -19.44 -13.50 -9.67
CA GLU A 7 -18.15 -12.81 -9.66
C GLU A 7 -17.20 -13.58 -8.72
N PRO A 8 -15.93 -13.80 -9.10
CA PRO A 8 -14.99 -14.51 -8.25
C PRO A 8 -14.91 -13.78 -6.91
N GLU A 9 -15.12 -14.52 -5.82
CA GLU A 9 -14.87 -13.99 -4.47
C GLU A 9 -13.42 -13.48 -4.43
N PRO A 10 -13.16 -12.24 -3.95
CA PRO A 10 -11.81 -11.71 -3.91
C PRO A 10 -10.93 -12.70 -3.14
N GLU A 11 -9.84 -13.15 -3.76
CA GLU A 11 -8.87 -14.00 -3.07
C GLU A 11 -8.42 -13.23 -1.82
N SER A 12 -8.25 -13.90 -0.68
CA SER A 12 -7.83 -13.19 0.55
C SER A 12 -6.52 -12.44 0.29
N GLY A 13 -6.60 -11.09 0.24
CA GLY A 13 -5.47 -10.24 -0.12
C GLY A 13 -5.71 -9.34 -1.34
N ASP A 14 -6.78 -9.58 -2.11
CA ASP A 14 -7.18 -8.76 -3.23
C ASP A 14 -7.93 -7.51 -2.79
N LEU A 15 -7.52 -6.35 -3.31
CA LEU A 15 -8.22 -5.08 -3.10
C LEU A 15 -9.69 -5.19 -3.52
N ALA A 16 -10.61 -4.70 -2.68
CA ALA A 16 -12.04 -4.73 -2.98
C ALA A 16 -12.36 -3.92 -4.26
N SER A 17 -13.31 -4.42 -5.05
CA SER A 17 -13.64 -3.86 -6.37
C SER A 17 -14.03 -2.39 -6.38
N GLU A 18 -14.53 -1.85 -5.27
CA GLU A 18 -14.86 -0.42 -5.12
C GLU A 18 -13.61 0.49 -5.13
N TRP A 19 -12.45 -0.04 -4.73
CA TRP A 19 -11.17 0.67 -4.74
C TRP A 19 -10.35 0.35 -6.00
N ARG A 20 -10.67 -0.73 -6.71
CA ARG A 20 -9.97 -1.13 -7.94
C ARG A 20 -10.19 -0.09 -9.03
N GLY A 21 -9.09 0.36 -9.65
CA GLY A 21 -9.12 1.31 -10.77
C GLY A 21 -9.29 2.78 -10.38
N LEU A 22 -9.29 3.09 -9.08
CA LEU A 22 -9.16 4.47 -8.61
C LEU A 22 -7.72 4.97 -8.81
N PRO A 23 -7.52 6.29 -8.98
CA PRO A 23 -6.18 6.87 -8.94
C PRO A 23 -5.55 6.66 -7.55
N ASN A 24 -4.22 6.69 -7.51
CA ASN A 24 -3.49 6.60 -6.24
C ASN A 24 -3.93 7.73 -5.31
N ASN A 25 -4.39 7.34 -4.12
CA ASN A 25 -4.89 8.26 -3.10
C ASN A 25 -4.03 8.24 -1.83
N VAL A 26 -3.07 7.33 -1.72
CA VAL A 26 -2.08 7.32 -0.64
C VAL A 26 -0.68 7.37 -1.22
N CYS A 27 0.14 8.26 -0.65
CA CYS A 27 1.55 8.40 -0.95
C CYS A 27 2.34 8.43 0.36
N GLY A 28 3.59 8.01 0.32
CA GLY A 28 4.46 8.06 1.48
C GLY A 28 5.91 7.77 1.20
N ILE A 29 6.71 8.03 2.21
CA ILE A 29 8.14 7.72 2.24
C ILE A 29 8.40 6.96 3.53
N LEU A 30 9.02 5.79 3.40
CA LEU A 30 9.51 4.97 4.50
C LEU A 30 11.01 5.24 4.63
N HIS A 31 11.39 5.92 5.70
CA HIS A 31 12.74 6.43 5.90
C HIS A 31 13.65 5.38 6.51
N GLY A 32 14.79 5.18 5.87
CA GLY A 32 15.77 4.19 6.29
C GLY A 32 15.25 2.77 6.07
N HIS A 33 16.06 1.95 5.37
CA HIS A 33 15.91 0.50 5.09
C HIS A 33 15.69 0.13 3.62
N GLY A 34 15.57 1.09 2.70
CA GLY A 34 15.65 0.88 1.26
C GLY A 34 17.09 0.96 0.77
N HIS A 35 17.92 -0.06 1.00
CA HIS A 35 19.28 -0.12 0.42
C HIS A 35 19.24 -0.44 -1.09
N GLY A 36 18.45 0.30 -1.87
CA GLY A 36 18.19 0.05 -3.29
C GLY A 36 17.27 -1.15 -3.56
N ASP A 37 16.65 -1.72 -2.53
CA ASP A 37 15.74 -2.86 -2.63
C ASP A 37 14.60 -2.71 -1.62
N ALA A 38 13.35 -2.81 -2.09
CA ALA A 38 12.16 -2.75 -1.26
C ALA A 38 11.76 -4.11 -0.65
N ALA A 39 12.43 -5.21 -1.01
CA ALA A 39 12.13 -6.56 -0.50
C ALA A 39 12.09 -6.64 1.04
N PRO A 40 13.04 -6.03 1.79
CA PRO A 40 13.00 -6.08 3.26
C PRO A 40 11.74 -5.42 3.83
N MET A 41 11.19 -4.43 3.14
CA MET A 41 9.93 -3.79 3.52
C MET A 41 8.75 -4.69 3.18
N ALA A 42 8.72 -5.21 1.96
CA ALA A 42 7.63 -6.03 1.45
C ALA A 42 7.39 -7.29 2.32
N VAL A 43 8.47 -7.94 2.79
CA VAL A 43 8.41 -9.06 3.73
C VAL A 43 7.80 -8.68 5.09
N ARG A 44 7.93 -7.43 5.55
CA ARG A 44 7.28 -6.99 6.80
C ARG A 44 5.77 -6.95 6.66
N PHE A 45 5.26 -6.50 5.51
CA PHE A 45 3.83 -6.52 5.19
C PHE A 45 3.28 -7.94 5.06
N GLU A 46 3.97 -8.81 4.31
CA GLU A 46 3.59 -10.22 4.17
C GLU A 46 3.45 -10.91 5.54
N ARG A 47 4.38 -10.65 6.47
CA ARG A 47 4.32 -11.18 7.86
C ARG A 47 3.12 -10.67 8.67
N GLN A 48 2.44 -9.63 8.22
CA GLN A 48 1.18 -9.13 8.81
C GLN A 48 -0.05 -9.64 8.06
N GLY A 49 0.12 -10.58 7.13
CA GLY A 49 -0.95 -11.19 6.35
C GLY A 49 -1.36 -10.40 5.11
N TRP A 50 -0.53 -9.46 4.66
CA TRP A 50 -0.74 -8.78 3.39
C TRP A 50 -0.34 -9.69 2.23
N SER A 51 -1.01 -9.56 1.09
CA SER A 51 -0.52 -10.12 -0.16
C SER A 51 0.79 -9.45 -0.56
N LEU A 52 1.63 -10.17 -1.28
CA LEU A 52 2.94 -9.72 -1.73
C LEU A 52 3.16 -10.19 -3.17
N ARG A 53 3.53 -9.26 -4.04
CA ARG A 53 3.87 -9.55 -5.44
C ARG A 53 5.07 -8.70 -5.86
N SER A 54 5.98 -9.28 -6.65
CA SER A 54 7.03 -8.50 -7.32
C SER A 54 6.40 -7.64 -8.42
N SER A 55 6.62 -6.33 -8.38
CA SER A 55 6.15 -5.38 -9.40
C SER A 55 7.27 -5.03 -10.38
N SER A 56 8.50 -4.95 -9.90
CA SER A 56 9.71 -4.70 -10.71
C SER A 56 10.92 -5.47 -10.16
N TRP A 57 12.12 -5.16 -10.66
CA TRP A 57 13.35 -5.85 -10.24
C TRP A 57 13.70 -5.61 -8.76
N TYR A 58 13.32 -4.44 -8.23
CA TYR A 58 13.57 -4.04 -6.84
C TYR A 58 12.33 -3.48 -6.13
N GLY A 59 11.20 -3.43 -6.84
CA GLY A 59 9.91 -2.97 -6.35
C GLY A 59 8.93 -4.10 -6.12
N TYR A 60 8.02 -3.87 -5.18
CA TYR A 60 7.03 -4.86 -4.72
C TYR A 60 5.69 -4.20 -4.50
N GLU A 61 4.63 -4.88 -4.90
CA GLU A 61 3.25 -4.52 -4.57
C GLU A 61 2.82 -5.33 -3.35
N VAL A 62 2.21 -4.66 -2.37
CA VAL A 62 1.65 -5.29 -1.18
C VAL A 62 0.20 -4.88 -1.01
N GLY A 63 -0.66 -5.84 -0.64
CA GLY A 63 -2.10 -5.64 -0.70
C GLY A 63 -2.90 -6.28 0.44
N THR A 64 -4.09 -5.75 0.63
CA THR A 64 -5.20 -6.26 1.43
C THR A 64 -6.50 -5.86 0.75
N THR A 65 -7.64 -6.28 1.30
CA THR A 65 -8.95 -5.89 0.77
C THR A 65 -9.24 -4.40 0.80
N TRP A 66 -8.48 -3.60 1.56
CA TRP A 66 -8.71 -2.16 1.74
C TRP A 66 -7.50 -1.30 1.35
N CYS A 67 -6.39 -1.89 0.91
CA CYS A 67 -5.17 -1.14 0.57
C CYS A 67 -4.30 -1.95 -0.36
N GLU A 68 -3.82 -1.34 -1.43
CA GLU A 68 -2.85 -1.89 -2.37
C GLU A 68 -1.84 -0.79 -2.66
N VAL A 69 -0.57 -1.04 -2.33
CA VAL A 69 0.49 -0.06 -2.49
C VAL A 69 1.73 -0.69 -3.12
N GLU A 70 2.33 0.06 -4.03
CA GLU A 70 3.63 -0.23 -4.57
C GLU A 70 4.73 0.36 -3.67
N LEU A 71 5.73 -0.47 -3.42
CA LEU A 71 6.94 -0.16 -2.69
C LEU A 71 8.09 -0.08 -3.70
N GLU A 72 8.62 1.11 -3.89
CA GLU A 72 9.74 1.34 -4.82
C GLU A 72 10.94 1.92 -4.07
N PRO A 73 12.17 1.40 -4.29
CA PRO A 73 13.35 2.00 -3.70
C PRO A 73 13.56 3.42 -4.27
N ALA A 74 13.80 4.37 -3.37
CA ALA A 74 14.17 5.74 -3.74
C ALA A 74 15.70 5.91 -3.82
N ASP A 75 16.16 7.09 -4.22
CA ASP A 75 17.57 7.46 -4.07
C ASP A 75 17.94 7.50 -2.58
N GLY A 76 18.97 6.74 -2.20
CA GLY A 76 19.43 6.66 -0.82
C GLY A 76 18.78 5.49 -0.06
N PRO A 77 18.54 5.61 1.26
CA PRO A 77 18.07 4.52 2.09
C PRO A 77 16.54 4.45 2.21
N ASP A 78 15.79 5.17 1.37
CA ASP A 78 14.35 5.36 1.51
C ASP A 78 13.56 4.49 0.53
N VAL A 79 12.31 4.20 0.87
CA VAL A 79 11.35 3.48 0.02
C VAL A 79 10.12 4.35 -0.17
N LEU A 80 9.75 4.59 -1.43
CA LEU A 80 8.49 5.22 -1.78
C LEU A 80 7.36 4.21 -1.62
N LEU A 81 6.25 4.69 -1.08
CA LEU A 81 4.99 3.97 -0.97
C LEU A 81 3.96 4.78 -1.75
N ASN A 82 3.28 4.15 -2.71
CA ASN A 82 2.20 4.81 -3.44
C ASN A 82 1.14 3.81 -3.89
N GLY A 83 -0.12 4.19 -3.86
CA GLY A 83 -1.19 3.31 -4.28
C GLY A 83 -2.56 3.79 -3.86
N VAL A 84 -3.46 2.83 -3.69
CA VAL A 84 -4.87 3.07 -3.36
C VAL A 84 -5.21 2.44 -2.02
N MET A 85 -6.02 3.13 -1.24
CA MET A 85 -6.55 2.59 -0.01
C MET A 85 -7.90 3.18 0.37
N ASP A 86 -8.64 2.48 1.23
CA ASP A 86 -9.81 3.00 1.93
C ASP A 86 -9.39 4.15 2.87
N PRO A 87 -9.86 5.40 2.62
CA PRO A 87 -9.52 6.56 3.45
C PRO A 87 -9.84 6.39 4.95
N SER A 88 -10.86 5.59 5.29
CA SER A 88 -11.27 5.35 6.67
C SER A 88 -10.25 4.53 7.46
N ARG A 89 -9.41 3.77 6.75
CA ARG A 89 -8.38 2.86 7.30
C ARG A 89 -6.98 3.49 7.32
N PHE A 90 -6.85 4.79 7.00
CA PHE A 90 -5.55 5.49 6.96
C PHE A 90 -4.77 5.35 8.27
N THR A 91 -5.46 5.46 9.40
CA THR A 91 -4.82 5.30 10.72
C THR A 91 -4.33 3.87 10.97
N ASP A 92 -4.96 2.86 10.36
CA ASP A 92 -4.51 1.47 10.47
C ASP A 92 -3.19 1.23 9.74
N LEU A 93 -3.01 1.82 8.54
CA LEU A 93 -1.74 1.79 7.82
C LEU A 93 -0.63 2.51 8.62
N ALA A 94 -0.90 3.72 9.15
CA ALA A 94 0.05 4.46 9.97
C ALA A 94 0.48 3.66 11.22
N ALA A 95 -0.49 3.05 11.92
CA ALA A 95 -0.21 2.22 13.09
C ALA A 95 0.65 0.99 12.75
N LEU A 96 0.43 0.38 11.57
CA LEU A 96 1.23 -0.73 11.07
C LEU A 96 2.69 -0.33 10.84
N LEU A 97 2.91 0.81 10.17
CA LEU A 97 4.25 1.33 9.92
C LEU A 97 4.98 1.69 11.23
N SER A 98 4.28 2.31 12.19
CA SER A 98 4.83 2.55 13.53
C SER A 98 5.19 1.25 14.25
N ARG A 99 4.39 0.19 14.10
CA ARG A 99 4.69 -1.14 14.67
C ARG A 99 5.92 -1.79 14.05
N PHE A 100 6.23 -1.50 12.79
CA PHE A 100 7.48 -1.90 12.15
C PHE A 100 8.69 -1.13 12.69
N GLY A 101 8.49 -0.11 13.54
CA GLY A 101 9.56 0.73 14.07
C GLY A 101 10.18 1.62 13.00
N LEU A 102 9.42 1.95 11.96
CA LEU A 102 9.87 2.78 10.85
C LEU A 102 9.62 4.25 11.15
N SER A 103 10.53 5.11 10.70
CA SER A 103 10.21 6.51 10.48
C SER A 103 9.52 6.65 9.13
N TYR A 104 8.43 7.39 9.05
CA TYR A 104 7.69 7.54 7.80
C TYR A 104 6.99 8.88 7.67
N THR A 105 6.65 9.22 6.43
CA THR A 105 5.65 10.23 6.10
C THR A 105 4.57 9.55 5.25
N LEU A 106 3.30 9.79 5.57
CA LEU A 106 2.15 9.34 4.80
C LEU A 106 1.22 10.52 4.52
N GLU A 107 0.71 10.55 3.29
CA GLU A 107 -0.20 11.55 2.76
C GLU A 107 -1.39 10.84 2.11
N LEU A 108 -2.59 11.32 2.40
CA LEU A 108 -3.85 10.82 1.85
C LEU A 108 -4.53 11.94 1.08
N TYR A 109 -5.02 11.63 -0.11
CA TYR A 109 -5.66 12.56 -1.02
C TYR A 109 -7.10 12.14 -1.31
N ASP A 110 -7.94 13.11 -1.67
CA ASP A 110 -9.25 12.83 -2.26
C ASP A 110 -9.16 12.61 -3.78
N GLU A 111 -10.30 12.31 -4.39
CA GLU A 111 -10.43 12.08 -5.83
C GLU A 111 -10.07 13.31 -6.68
N GLU A 112 -10.12 14.52 -6.10
CA GLU A 112 -9.73 15.76 -6.77
C GLU A 112 -8.23 16.05 -6.62
N GLY A 113 -7.49 15.19 -5.91
CA GLY A 113 -6.07 15.34 -5.62
C GLY A 113 -5.76 16.31 -4.48
N SER A 114 -6.75 16.68 -3.67
CA SER A 114 -6.56 17.53 -2.50
C SER A 114 -6.11 16.69 -1.30
N LEU A 115 -5.12 17.20 -0.55
CA LEU A 115 -4.61 16.53 0.64
C LEU A 115 -5.68 16.50 1.75
N LEU A 116 -6.16 15.31 2.10
CA LEU A 116 -7.10 15.06 3.18
C LEU A 116 -6.42 14.92 4.54
N ARG A 117 -5.29 14.22 4.57
CA ARG A 117 -4.58 13.91 5.82
C ARG A 117 -3.10 13.68 5.58
N GLU A 118 -2.29 14.10 6.54
CA GLU A 118 -0.86 13.82 6.60
C GLU A 118 -0.54 13.22 7.99
N THR A 119 0.37 12.26 8.06
CA THR A 119 0.90 11.74 9.32
C THR A 119 2.38 11.40 9.18
N ARG A 120 3.13 11.66 10.26
CA ARG A 120 4.55 11.30 10.38
C ARG A 120 4.75 10.46 11.64
N GLY A 121 5.63 9.47 11.57
CA GLY A 121 5.94 8.54 12.65
C GLY A 121 7.42 8.26 12.80
#